data_AF-A0A4Y2H2L3-F1
#
_entry.id   AF-A0A4Y2H2L3-F1
#
_cell.length_a   1.000
_cell.length_b   1.000
_cell.length_c   1.000
_cell.angle_alpha   90.00
_cell.angle_beta   90.00
_cell.angle_gamma   90.00
#
_symmetry.space_group_name_H-M   'P 1'
#
loop_
_entity.id
_entity.type
_entity.pdbx_description
1 polymer ?
#
loop_
_entity_poly.entity_id
_entity_poly.type
_entity_poly.pdbx_seq_one_letter_code
_entity_poly.pdbx_strand_id
1 'polypeptide(L)'
;MEKDNTTAFEVAEAHKVLERNLTERKASNFIPMGAKNIYRNLDEQVRNSVKEEFDGFYERCIAYLDLWENSFGNAEQFSWVNLTKAIAVDWENAETSAEIINSSLLDVPDVKINNYQLFDEVVLAKEYLQSNWEQWKQEETIRDAIISSEEKWLTLFGHFKENHIAAPNLIKIVEYAFC
;
A
#
# COMPACT_ATOMS: atom_id res chain seq x y z
N MET A 1 9.04 -14.05 15.28
CA MET A 1 8.76 -14.73 13.99
C MET A 1 8.04 -13.70 13.16
N GLU A 2 8.61 -13.38 12.01
CA GLU A 2 8.20 -12.31 11.11
C GLU A 2 6.70 -12.41 10.79
N LYS A 3 6.05 -11.28 10.48
CA LYS A 3 4.66 -11.30 10.02
C LYS A 3 4.60 -12.06 8.70
N ASP A 4 4.28 -13.35 8.75
CA ASP A 4 4.18 -14.27 7.60
C ASP A 4 3.04 -13.91 6.61
N ASN A 5 2.31 -12.79 6.82
CA ASN A 5 1.15 -12.39 6.02
C ASN A 5 1.27 -10.97 5.44
N THR A 6 2.46 -10.38 5.36
CA THR A 6 2.61 -9.02 4.77
C THR A 6 2.91 -9.12 3.28
N THR A 7 2.05 -8.52 2.47
CA THR A 7 2.14 -8.53 1.00
C THR A 7 3.23 -7.57 0.50
N ALA A 8 3.71 -7.79 -0.73
CA ALA A 8 4.72 -6.93 -1.34
C ALA A 8 4.26 -5.46 -1.45
N PHE A 9 2.98 -5.22 -1.73
CA PHE A 9 2.43 -3.86 -1.85
C PHE A 9 2.32 -3.16 -0.50
N GLU A 10 2.02 -3.88 0.59
CA GLU A 10 2.01 -3.31 1.95
C GLU A 10 3.42 -2.90 2.39
N VAL A 11 4.43 -3.71 2.06
CA VAL A 11 5.83 -3.33 2.32
C VAL A 11 6.22 -2.11 1.50
N ALA A 12 5.84 -2.04 0.22
CA ALA A 12 6.10 -0.89 -0.63
C ALA A 12 5.42 0.40 -0.09
N GLU A 13 4.18 0.30 0.40
CA GLU A 13 3.48 1.43 1.01
C GLU A 13 4.18 1.89 2.31
N ALA A 14 4.55 0.94 3.19
CA ALA A 14 5.26 1.25 4.42
C ALA A 14 6.65 1.88 4.16
N HIS A 15 7.34 1.41 3.13
CA HIS A 15 8.61 1.97 2.67
C HIS A 15 8.45 3.44 2.25
N LYS A 16 7.49 3.76 1.37
CA LYS A 16 7.19 5.14 0.95
C LYS A 16 6.84 6.06 2.12
N VAL A 17 6.03 5.56 3.07
CA VAL A 17 5.67 6.33 4.26
C VAL A 17 6.92 6.63 5.10
N LEU A 18 7.82 5.66 5.26
CA LEU A 18 9.07 5.84 6.00
C LEU A 18 10.00 6.83 5.30
N GLU A 19 10.20 6.69 3.99
CA GLU A 19 11.02 7.59 3.19
C GLU A 19 10.52 9.04 3.28
N ARG A 20 9.21 9.26 3.05
CA ARG A 20 8.58 10.59 3.22
C ARG A 20 8.83 11.17 4.61
N ASN A 21 8.66 10.36 5.65
CA ASN A 21 8.87 10.80 7.03
C ASN A 21 10.34 11.18 7.31
N LEU A 22 11.30 10.45 6.73
CA LEU A 22 12.73 10.76 6.87
C LEU A 22 13.11 12.03 6.11
N THR A 23 12.59 12.20 4.90
CA THR A 23 12.77 13.42 4.09
C THR A 23 12.24 14.66 4.81
N GLU A 24 11.03 14.57 5.39
CA GLU A 24 10.45 15.66 6.16
C GLU A 24 11.25 15.96 7.44
N ARG A 25 11.70 14.92 8.15
CA ARG A 25 12.55 15.07 9.34
C ARG A 25 13.88 15.75 9.00
N LYS A 26 14.51 15.38 7.89
CA LYS A 26 15.73 16.02 7.38
C LYS A 26 15.47 17.50 7.08
N ALA A 27 14.44 17.81 6.28
CA ALA A 27 14.09 19.18 5.91
C ALA A 27 13.81 20.06 7.15
N SER A 28 13.17 19.48 8.17
CA SER A 28 12.86 20.15 9.43
C SER A 28 14.03 20.21 10.43
N ASN A 29 15.22 19.70 10.10
CA ASN A 29 16.34 19.54 11.04
C ASN A 29 15.91 18.86 12.34
N PHE A 30 15.07 17.81 12.22
CA PHE A 30 14.40 17.21 13.36
C PHE A 30 15.38 16.45 14.26
N ILE A 31 15.36 16.80 15.56
CA ILE A 31 16.10 16.10 16.60
C ILE A 31 15.10 15.50 17.60
N PRO A 32 15.09 14.18 17.80
CA PRO A 32 14.21 13.52 18.76
C PRO A 32 14.38 14.10 20.17
N MET A 33 13.29 14.18 20.93
CA MET A 33 13.29 14.83 22.24
C MET A 33 14.34 14.25 23.21
N GLY A 34 14.56 12.93 23.18
CA GLY A 34 15.59 12.26 23.97
C GLY A 34 17.00 12.80 23.69
N ALA A 35 17.33 13.05 22.41
CA ALA A 35 18.61 13.65 22.01
C ALA A 35 18.63 15.17 22.18
N LYS A 36 17.47 15.84 22.09
CA LYS A 36 17.34 17.29 22.11
C LYS A 36 17.81 17.92 23.44
N ASN A 37 17.58 17.24 24.56
CA ASN A 37 18.07 17.69 25.86
C ASN A 37 19.60 17.69 25.94
N ILE A 38 20.24 16.65 25.39
CA ILE A 38 21.70 16.55 25.33
C ILE A 38 22.24 17.63 24.38
N TYR A 39 21.66 17.73 23.19
CA TYR A 39 22.04 18.69 22.14
C TYR A 39 22.03 20.15 22.62
N ARG A 40 21.04 20.55 23.43
CA ARG A 40 20.95 21.92 23.97
C ARG A 40 22.07 22.28 24.95
N ASN A 41 22.64 21.28 25.61
CA ASN A 41 23.70 21.46 26.60
C ASN A 41 25.10 21.39 25.98
N LEU A 42 25.20 21.13 24.67
CA LEU A 42 26.48 21.12 23.96
C LEU A 42 26.95 22.54 23.64
N ASP A 43 28.26 22.73 23.65
CA ASP A 43 28.91 23.93 23.12
C ASP A 43 28.56 24.14 21.65
N GLU A 44 28.56 25.39 21.19
CA GLU A 44 28.12 25.76 19.84
C GLU A 44 28.89 25.05 18.73
N GLN A 45 30.21 24.90 18.88
CA GLN A 45 31.04 24.19 17.91
C GLN A 45 30.66 22.71 17.82
N VAL A 46 30.46 22.05 18.97
CA VAL A 46 30.07 20.63 19.02
C VAL A 46 28.66 20.45 18.47
N ARG A 47 27.77 21.40 18.76
CA ARG A 47 26.39 21.43 18.26
C ARG A 47 26.32 21.47 16.74
N ASN A 48 27.14 22.30 16.09
CA ASN A 48 27.20 22.38 14.63
C ASN A 48 27.69 21.06 14.02
N SER A 49 28.74 20.46 14.56
CA SER A 49 29.22 19.15 14.10
C SER A 49 28.17 18.04 14.29
N VAL A 50 27.48 18.01 15.44
CA VAL A 50 26.40 17.05 15.69
C VAL A 50 25.23 17.26 14.74
N LYS A 51 24.93 18.51 14.37
CA LYS A 51 23.88 18.81 13.38
C LYS A 51 24.22 18.23 12.01
N GLU A 52 25.46 18.39 11.54
CA GLU A 52 25.94 17.78 10.29
C GLU A 52 25.84 16.25 10.34
N GLU A 53 26.14 15.62 11.47
CA GLU A 53 25.96 14.18 11.66
C GLU A 53 24.49 13.73 11.61
N PHE A 54 23.57 14.52 12.15
CA PHE A 54 22.13 14.24 12.03
C PHE A 54 21.64 14.35 10.58
N ASP A 55 22.08 15.39 9.85
CA ASP A 55 21.74 15.55 8.43
C ASP A 55 22.30 14.37 7.61
N GLY A 56 23.57 14.00 7.85
CA GLY A 56 24.20 12.84 7.23
C GLY A 56 23.54 11.51 7.61
N PHE A 57 23.02 11.37 8.82
CA PHE A 57 22.25 10.20 9.24
C PHE A 57 20.98 10.05 8.39
N TYR A 58 20.18 11.11 8.25
CA TYR A 58 18.97 11.05 7.42
C TYR A 58 19.30 10.78 5.95
N GLU A 59 20.36 11.39 5.41
CA GLU A 59 20.83 11.10 4.05
C GLU A 59 21.16 9.63 3.84
N ARG A 60 21.91 9.03 4.77
CA ARG A 60 22.25 7.61 4.70
C ARG A 60 21.01 6.72 4.82
N CYS A 61 20.05 7.08 5.68
CA CYS A 61 18.80 6.33 5.80
C CYS A 61 17.97 6.37 4.51
N ILE A 62 17.82 7.56 3.90
CA ILE A 62 17.08 7.71 2.63
C ILE A 62 17.81 6.95 1.52
N ALA A 63 19.12 7.14 1.36
CA ALA A 63 19.90 6.42 0.35
C ALA A 63 19.82 4.89 0.50
N TYR A 64 19.76 4.39 1.75
CA TYR A 64 19.56 2.97 2.02
C TYR A 64 18.17 2.49 1.59
N LEU A 65 17.12 3.30 1.82
CA LEU A 65 15.77 3.01 1.37
C LEU A 65 15.67 3.02 -0.16
N ASP A 66 16.28 4.00 -0.84
CA ASP A 66 16.30 4.09 -2.31
C ASP A 66 16.93 2.82 -2.95
N LEU A 67 17.98 2.28 -2.32
CA LEU A 67 18.59 1.02 -2.76
C LEU A 67 17.61 -0.16 -2.64
N TRP A 68 16.78 -0.18 -1.59
CA TRP A 68 15.77 -1.21 -1.36
C TRP A 68 14.55 -1.06 -2.25
N GLU A 69 14.15 0.17 -2.61
CA GLU A 69 12.97 0.47 -3.42
C GLU A 69 12.97 -0.29 -4.75
N ASN A 70 14.14 -0.41 -5.38
CA ASN A 70 14.34 -1.16 -6.63
C ASN A 70 13.87 -2.63 -6.55
N SER A 71 13.69 -3.18 -5.34
CA SER A 71 13.26 -4.55 -5.13
C SER A 71 11.74 -4.73 -5.18
N PHE A 72 10.95 -3.66 -5.04
CA PHE A 72 9.49 -3.72 -5.01
C PHE A 72 8.83 -3.51 -6.38
N GLY A 73 9.58 -3.01 -7.36
CA GLY A 73 9.07 -2.73 -8.71
C GLY A 73 7.80 -1.87 -8.66
N ASN A 74 6.73 -2.34 -9.31
CA ASN A 74 5.44 -1.63 -9.36
C ASN A 74 4.43 -2.12 -8.29
N ALA A 75 4.87 -2.79 -7.22
CA ALA A 75 3.97 -3.39 -6.22
C ALA A 75 3.02 -2.35 -5.58
N GLU A 76 3.46 -1.12 -5.39
CA GLU A 76 2.64 -0.01 -4.89
C GLU A 76 1.35 0.27 -5.68
N GLN A 77 1.34 -0.08 -6.97
CA GLN A 77 0.21 0.14 -7.87
C GLN A 77 -0.97 -0.78 -7.53
N PHE A 78 -0.76 -1.76 -6.63
CA PHE A 78 -1.77 -2.66 -6.09
C PHE A 78 -2.29 -2.21 -4.71
N SER A 79 -1.81 -1.10 -4.15
CA SER A 79 -2.24 -0.60 -2.83
C SER A 79 -3.75 -0.40 -2.68
N TRP A 80 -4.45 -0.16 -3.79
CA TRP A 80 -5.91 -0.04 -3.81
C TRP A 80 -6.65 -1.33 -3.41
N VAL A 81 -6.01 -2.49 -3.56
CA VAL A 81 -6.53 -3.80 -3.13
C VAL A 81 -6.64 -3.87 -1.59
N ASN A 82 -5.93 -3.00 -0.86
CA ASN A 82 -6.01 -2.96 0.60
C ASN A 82 -7.33 -2.34 1.13
N LEU A 83 -8.22 -1.84 0.26
CA LEU A 83 -9.56 -1.36 0.63
C LEU A 83 -9.60 -0.55 1.94
N THR A 84 -8.63 0.36 2.14
CA THR A 84 -8.52 1.21 3.34
C THR A 84 -9.42 2.44 3.25
N LYS A 85 -9.92 2.75 2.04
CA LYS A 85 -10.79 3.88 1.74
C LYS A 85 -11.98 3.44 0.89
N ALA A 86 -13.12 4.12 1.06
CA ALA A 86 -14.38 3.81 0.34
C ALA A 86 -14.26 3.91 -1.19
N ILE A 87 -13.31 4.71 -1.67
CA ILE A 87 -13.11 5.00 -3.10
C ILE A 87 -11.78 4.38 -3.56
N ALA A 88 -11.30 3.33 -2.89
CA ALA A 88 -10.06 2.68 -3.29
C ALA A 88 -10.18 2.01 -4.67
N VAL A 89 -11.35 1.43 -4.98
CA VAL A 89 -11.59 0.78 -6.28
C VAL A 89 -12.06 1.79 -7.31
N ASP A 90 -11.18 2.10 -8.25
CA ASP A 90 -11.46 2.90 -9.44
C ASP A 90 -10.87 2.24 -10.69
N TRP A 91 -11.28 2.75 -11.86
CA TRP A 91 -10.85 2.20 -13.14
C TRP A 91 -9.36 2.43 -13.41
N GLU A 92 -8.83 3.60 -13.05
CA GLU A 92 -7.43 3.97 -13.34
C GLU A 92 -6.44 3.04 -12.63
N ASN A 93 -6.71 2.72 -11.37
CA ASN A 93 -5.94 1.77 -10.58
C ASN A 93 -6.03 0.34 -11.13
N ALA A 94 -7.23 -0.10 -11.50
CA ALA A 94 -7.46 -1.43 -12.05
C ALA A 94 -6.81 -1.61 -13.44
N GLU A 95 -6.91 -0.60 -14.30
CA GLU A 95 -6.28 -0.57 -15.63
C GLU A 95 -4.76 -0.63 -15.49
N THR A 96 -4.16 0.20 -14.64
CA THR A 96 -2.72 0.21 -14.38
C THR A 96 -2.24 -1.16 -13.87
N SER A 97 -2.96 -1.75 -12.92
CA SER A 97 -2.66 -3.10 -12.40
C SER A 97 -2.74 -4.17 -13.49
N ALA A 98 -3.74 -4.09 -14.36
CA ALA A 98 -3.90 -5.02 -15.49
C ALA A 98 -2.76 -4.89 -16.51
N GLU A 99 -2.30 -3.67 -16.81
CA GLU A 99 -1.15 -3.43 -17.68
C GLU A 99 0.16 -3.99 -17.09
N ILE A 100 0.38 -3.82 -15.79
CA ILE A 100 1.55 -4.37 -15.09
C ILE A 100 1.55 -5.89 -15.14
N ILE A 101 0.42 -6.54 -14.84
CA ILE A 101 0.31 -8.00 -14.88
C ILE A 101 0.52 -8.51 -16.32
N ASN A 102 -0.14 -7.89 -17.29
CA ASN A 102 -0.05 -8.28 -18.70
C ASN A 102 1.37 -8.09 -19.28
N SER A 103 2.11 -7.08 -18.81
CA SER A 103 3.49 -6.85 -19.23
C SER A 103 4.52 -7.70 -18.48
N SER A 104 4.22 -8.10 -17.24
CA SER A 104 5.10 -8.94 -16.42
C SER A 104 4.98 -10.44 -16.76
N LEU A 105 3.82 -10.87 -17.29
CA LEU A 105 3.50 -12.28 -17.58
C LEU A 105 3.30 -12.57 -19.08
N LEU A 106 4.08 -11.91 -19.94
CA LEU A 106 3.95 -11.97 -21.40
C LEU A 106 3.87 -13.39 -22.00
N ASP A 107 4.46 -14.39 -21.34
CA ASP A 107 4.53 -15.77 -21.82
C ASP A 107 3.45 -16.72 -21.23
N VAL A 108 2.49 -16.21 -20.44
CA VAL A 108 1.43 -17.04 -19.82
C VAL A 108 0.04 -16.62 -20.31
N PRO A 109 -0.51 -17.27 -21.38
CA PRO A 109 -1.77 -16.87 -22.01
C PRO A 109 -2.97 -16.85 -21.07
N ASP A 110 -3.05 -17.79 -20.12
CA ASP A 110 -4.18 -17.95 -19.20
C ASP A 110 -4.24 -16.86 -18.12
N VAL A 111 -3.14 -16.12 -17.89
CA VAL A 111 -3.09 -15.07 -16.87
C VAL A 111 -3.38 -13.68 -17.46
N LYS A 112 -3.49 -13.57 -18.78
CA LYS A 112 -3.80 -12.30 -19.43
C LYS A 112 -5.15 -11.76 -18.97
N ILE A 113 -5.16 -10.50 -18.58
CA ILE A 113 -6.33 -9.74 -18.17
C ILE A 113 -6.94 -9.07 -19.40
N ASN A 114 -8.26 -9.24 -19.57
CA ASN A 114 -9.03 -8.58 -20.60
C ASN A 114 -9.59 -7.26 -20.07
N ASN A 115 -9.01 -6.13 -20.50
CA ASN A 115 -9.42 -4.80 -20.05
C ASN A 115 -10.90 -4.48 -20.32
N TYR A 116 -11.47 -4.97 -21.43
CA TYR A 116 -12.88 -4.69 -21.74
C TYR A 116 -13.81 -5.32 -20.70
N GLN A 117 -13.57 -6.58 -20.35
CA GLN A 117 -14.37 -7.28 -19.34
C GLN A 117 -14.07 -6.76 -17.93
N LEU A 118 -12.80 -6.44 -17.66
CA LEU A 118 -12.39 -5.88 -16.37
C LEU A 118 -13.15 -4.60 -16.02
N PHE A 119 -13.45 -3.74 -17.00
CA PHE A 119 -14.19 -2.50 -16.74
C PHE A 119 -15.53 -2.77 -16.06
N ASP A 120 -16.33 -3.68 -16.63
CA ASP A 120 -17.64 -4.04 -16.08
C ASP A 120 -17.49 -4.66 -14.67
N GLU A 121 -16.49 -5.53 -14.48
CA GLU A 121 -16.20 -6.16 -13.19
C GLU A 121 -15.84 -5.12 -12.10
N VAL A 122 -15.03 -4.11 -12.45
CA VAL A 122 -14.61 -3.03 -11.55
C VAL A 122 -15.77 -2.11 -11.20
N VAL A 123 -16.65 -1.79 -12.15
CA VAL A 123 -17.85 -0.98 -11.87
C VAL A 123 -18.75 -1.68 -10.85
N LEU A 124 -19.04 -2.96 -11.06
CA LEU A 124 -19.86 -3.77 -10.13
C LEU A 124 -19.20 -3.88 -8.75
N ALA A 125 -17.88 -4.10 -8.71
CA ALA A 125 -17.14 -4.20 -7.46
C ALA A 125 -17.18 -2.87 -6.70
N LYS A 126 -16.95 -1.76 -7.39
CA LYS A 126 -17.02 -0.42 -6.81
C LYS A 126 -18.38 -0.12 -6.20
N GLU A 127 -19.47 -0.41 -6.92
CA GLU A 127 -20.84 -0.20 -6.43
C GLU A 127 -21.12 -1.02 -5.16
N TYR A 128 -20.72 -2.28 -5.15
CA TYR A 128 -20.87 -3.15 -3.99
C TYR A 128 -20.08 -2.64 -2.78
N LEU A 129 -18.80 -2.34 -2.96
CA LEU A 129 -17.91 -1.87 -1.89
C LEU A 129 -18.40 -0.55 -1.29
N GLN A 130 -18.82 0.39 -2.13
CA GLN A 130 -19.35 1.67 -1.67
C GLN A 130 -20.64 1.51 -0.88
N SER A 131 -21.52 0.60 -1.31
CA SER A 131 -22.80 0.34 -0.63
C SER A 131 -22.63 -0.31 0.75
N ASN A 132 -21.63 -1.18 0.91
CA ASN A 132 -21.36 -1.91 2.16
C ASN A 132 -20.40 -1.17 3.11
N TRP A 133 -19.78 -0.07 2.66
CA TRP A 133 -18.71 0.61 3.39
C TRP A 133 -19.12 1.10 4.79
N GLU A 134 -20.28 1.75 4.90
CA GLU A 134 -20.76 2.28 6.20
C GLU A 134 -21.19 1.17 7.15
N GLN A 135 -21.68 0.03 6.62
CA GLN A 135 -21.98 -1.14 7.44
C GLN A 135 -20.69 -1.72 8.03
N TRP A 136 -19.63 -1.87 7.23
CA TRP A 136 -18.34 -2.36 7.74
C TRP A 136 -17.75 -1.46 8.81
N LYS A 137 -17.79 -0.13 8.66
CA LYS A 137 -17.35 0.78 9.73
C LYS A 137 -18.09 0.57 11.05
N GLN A 138 -19.40 0.33 10.98
CA GLN A 138 -20.21 0.07 12.17
C GLN A 138 -19.83 -1.28 12.81
N GLU A 139 -19.65 -2.31 12.00
CA GLU A 139 -19.20 -3.63 12.46
C GLU A 139 -17.81 -3.57 13.11
N GLU A 140 -16.87 -2.84 12.50
CA GLU A 140 -15.52 -2.60 13.04
C GLU A 140 -15.58 -1.91 14.41
N THR A 141 -16.50 -0.95 14.57
CA THR A 141 -16.72 -0.25 15.85
C THR A 141 -17.31 -1.17 16.91
N ILE A 142 -18.25 -2.05 16.54
CA ILE A 142 -18.91 -2.97 17.48
C ILE A 142 -17.95 -4.08 17.93
N ARG A 143 -17.12 -4.58 17.00
CA ARG A 143 -16.18 -5.68 17.25
C ARG A 143 -14.87 -5.22 17.89
N ASP A 144 -14.61 -3.91 17.93
CA ASP A 144 -13.32 -3.32 18.32
C ASP A 144 -12.14 -3.92 17.53
N ALA A 145 -12.39 -4.20 16.24
CA ALA A 145 -11.43 -4.86 15.34
C ALA A 145 -11.67 -4.41 13.89
N ILE A 146 -10.60 -4.15 13.15
CA ILE A 146 -10.67 -3.77 11.73
C ILE A 146 -10.97 -5.02 10.89
N ILE A 147 -11.92 -4.94 9.97
CA ILE A 147 -12.21 -6.01 9.02
C ILE A 147 -11.09 -6.01 7.98
N SER A 148 -10.46 -7.16 7.79
CA SER A 148 -9.31 -7.29 6.90
C SER A 148 -9.72 -7.10 5.43
N SER A 149 -8.75 -6.74 4.59
CA SER A 149 -8.96 -6.53 3.17
C SER A 149 -9.37 -7.83 2.47
N GLU A 150 -8.77 -8.95 2.88
CA GLU A 150 -9.11 -10.28 2.41
C GLU A 150 -10.57 -10.64 2.74
N GLU A 151 -11.04 -10.34 3.96
CA GLU A 151 -12.43 -10.55 4.34
C GLU A 151 -13.39 -9.72 3.47
N LYS A 152 -13.06 -8.45 3.20
CA LYS A 152 -13.84 -7.57 2.31
C LYS A 152 -13.90 -8.14 0.89
N TRP A 153 -12.78 -8.60 0.33
CA TRP A 153 -12.78 -9.25 -0.99
C TRP A 153 -13.54 -10.57 -1.02
N LEU A 154 -13.43 -11.39 0.01
CA LEU A 154 -14.18 -12.65 0.13
C LEU A 154 -15.68 -12.42 0.17
N THR A 155 -16.16 -11.40 0.90
CA THR A 155 -17.60 -11.06 0.92
C THR A 155 -18.10 -10.62 -0.45
N LEU A 156 -17.31 -9.80 -1.17
CA LEU A 156 -17.63 -9.36 -2.54
C LEU A 156 -17.69 -10.54 -3.51
N PHE A 157 -16.66 -11.40 -3.53
CA PHE A 157 -16.64 -12.55 -4.43
C PHE A 157 -17.70 -13.60 -4.06
N GLY A 158 -18.04 -13.72 -2.77
CA GLY A 158 -19.20 -14.47 -2.31
C GLY A 158 -20.50 -13.94 -2.91
N HIS A 159 -20.72 -12.63 -2.83
CA HIS A 159 -21.88 -11.97 -3.44
C HIS A 159 -21.94 -12.17 -4.96
N PHE A 160 -20.82 -12.03 -5.66
CA PHE A 160 -20.75 -12.26 -7.10
C PHE A 160 -21.11 -13.70 -7.46
N LYS A 161 -20.60 -14.66 -6.70
CA LYS A 161 -20.91 -16.08 -6.89
C LYS A 161 -22.40 -16.38 -6.67
N GLU A 162 -23.00 -15.80 -5.63
CA GLU A 162 -24.44 -15.96 -5.33
C GLU A 162 -25.34 -15.36 -6.41
N ASN A 163 -24.92 -14.24 -7.01
CA ASN A 163 -25.68 -13.54 -8.06
C ASN A 163 -25.28 -13.95 -9.48
N HIS A 164 -24.47 -15.00 -9.64
CA HIS A 164 -23.98 -15.48 -10.93
C HIS A 164 -23.24 -14.41 -11.77
N ILE A 165 -22.56 -13.48 -11.10
CA ILE A 165 -21.69 -12.47 -11.72
C ILE A 165 -20.29 -13.08 -11.89
N ALA A 166 -19.78 -13.09 -13.12
CA ALA A 166 -18.43 -13.54 -13.41
C ALA A 166 -17.46 -12.36 -13.29
N ALA A 167 -16.44 -12.48 -12.42
CA ALA A 167 -15.37 -11.50 -12.30
C ALA A 167 -13.96 -12.10 -12.38
N PRO A 168 -13.64 -12.87 -13.44
CA PRO A 168 -12.37 -13.58 -13.56
C PRO A 168 -11.16 -12.65 -13.67
N ASN A 169 -11.30 -11.44 -14.22
CA ASN A 169 -10.19 -10.52 -14.40
C ASN A 169 -9.83 -9.81 -13.09
N LEU A 170 -10.83 -9.38 -12.35
CA LEU A 170 -10.66 -8.77 -11.04
C LEU A 170 -10.09 -9.77 -10.03
N ILE A 171 -10.55 -11.03 -10.05
CA ILE A 171 -9.98 -12.09 -9.20
C ILE A 171 -8.48 -12.26 -9.47
N LYS A 172 -8.05 -12.31 -10.75
CA LYS A 172 -6.62 -12.42 -11.09
C LYS A 172 -5.80 -11.27 -10.54
N ILE A 173 -6.31 -10.04 -10.58
CA ILE A 173 -5.59 -8.87 -10.02
C ILE A 173 -5.45 -9.01 -8.51
N VAL A 174 -6.54 -9.37 -7.82
CA VAL A 174 -6.55 -9.52 -6.37
C VAL A 174 -5.64 -10.67 -5.93
N GLU A 175 -5.69 -11.82 -6.62
CA GLU A 175 -4.80 -12.96 -6.38
C GLU A 175 -3.34 -12.55 -6.59
N TYR A 176 -3.02 -11.84 -7.69
CA TYR A 176 -1.67 -11.37 -7.95
C TYR A 176 -1.16 -10.42 -6.86
N ALA A 177 -2.01 -9.54 -6.34
CA ALA A 177 -1.64 -8.59 -5.30
C ALA A 177 -1.38 -9.27 -3.94
N PHE A 178 -2.16 -10.29 -3.59
CA PHE A 178 -2.04 -11.01 -2.31
C PHE A 178 -1.04 -12.19 -2.33
N CYS A 179 -0.44 -12.51 -3.48
CA CYS A 179 0.63 -13.50 -3.61
C CYS A 179 1.94 -13.04 -2.95
#